data_AF-A0A5J4VRD8-F1
#
_entry.id   AF-A0A5J4VRD8-F1
#
_cell.length_a   1.000
_cell.length_b   1.000
_cell.length_c   1.000
_cell.angle_alpha   90.00
_cell.angle_beta   90.00
_cell.angle_gamma   90.00
#
_symmetry.space_group_name_H-M   'P 1'
#
loop_
_entity.id
_entity.type
_entity.pdbx_description
1 polymer ?
#
loop_
_entity_poly.entity_id
_entity_poly.type
_entity_poly.pdbx_seq_one_letter_code
_entity_poly.pdbx_strand_id
1 'polypeptide(L)'
;MDNISEYNVDGSLLGLGEFILLEIMTEMIIPQQIQQFLVVCKKIYKLKEHPRFGSIIQSIIQIPPTFIIKKESQEKQQGMKFIHSNKNDWCTIVIDPIIKESIVRFEIIFESNGIQNQNYGIADASCSFAVGNGPQEEGNDEKTVRYWGYRDGFVSLHANISRNL
;
A
#
# COMPACT_ATOMS: atom_id res chain seq x y z
N MET A 1 30.44 -21.55 36.51
CA MET A 1 30.18 -20.11 36.30
C MET A 1 28.83 -20.09 35.62
N ASP A 2 27.80 -20.02 36.46
CA ASP A 2 26.45 -20.48 36.18
C ASP A 2 25.58 -19.24 35.97
N ASN A 3 25.60 -18.70 34.76
CA ASN A 3 24.84 -17.49 34.43
C ASN A 3 24.28 -17.54 32.99
N ILE A 4 23.79 -18.70 32.56
CA ILE A 4 23.10 -18.86 31.26
C ILE A 4 21.56 -18.82 31.44
N SER A 5 21.03 -18.73 32.66
CA SER A 5 19.58 -18.81 32.91
C SER A 5 18.84 -17.46 32.99
N GLU A 6 19.48 -16.32 32.69
CA GLU A 6 18.77 -15.03 32.75
C GLU A 6 17.72 -14.87 31.64
N TYR A 7 17.85 -15.62 30.54
CA TYR A 7 16.90 -15.61 29.44
C TYR A 7 16.50 -17.04 29.08
N ASN A 8 15.20 -17.32 29.05
CA ASN A 8 14.60 -18.63 28.70
C ASN A 8 14.74 -18.95 27.19
N VAL A 9 15.90 -18.70 26.60
CA VAL A 9 16.16 -18.90 25.16
C VAL A 9 17.01 -20.15 24.99
N ASP A 10 16.43 -21.31 25.32
CA ASP A 10 16.99 -22.59 24.89
C ASP A 10 16.97 -22.63 23.34
N GLY A 11 18.03 -23.12 22.69
CA GLY A 11 18.06 -23.26 21.23
C GLY A 11 18.09 -21.96 20.39
N SER A 12 18.43 -20.80 20.96
CA SER A 12 18.51 -19.50 20.25
C SER A 12 17.16 -19.08 19.62
N LEU A 13 17.18 -18.26 18.56
CA LEU A 13 15.98 -17.81 17.83
C LEU A 13 15.08 -18.98 17.41
N LEU A 14 15.68 -20.12 17.04
CA LEU A 14 14.94 -21.31 16.63
C LEU A 14 14.25 -22.03 17.78
N GLY A 15 14.68 -21.83 19.02
CA GLY A 15 14.02 -22.40 20.19
C GLY A 15 12.87 -21.54 20.74
N LEU A 16 12.69 -20.31 20.24
CA LEU A 16 11.52 -19.50 20.58
C LEU A 16 10.21 -20.17 20.12
N GLY A 17 9.17 -20.01 20.93
CA GLY A 17 7.81 -20.42 20.59
C GLY A 17 7.20 -19.55 19.49
N GLU A 18 6.19 -20.07 18.79
CA GLU A 18 5.55 -19.36 17.67
C GLU A 18 4.98 -17.99 18.07
N PHE A 19 4.42 -17.86 19.27
CA PHE A 19 3.89 -16.58 19.75
C PHE A 19 4.97 -15.51 19.87
N ILE A 20 6.16 -15.85 20.39
CA ILE A 20 7.27 -14.91 20.49
C ILE A 20 7.79 -14.54 19.10
N LEU A 21 7.88 -15.51 18.19
CA LEU A 21 8.28 -15.22 16.80
C LEU A 21 7.27 -14.30 16.09
N LEU A 22 5.98 -14.39 16.41
CA LEU A 22 4.94 -13.48 15.92
C LEU A 22 5.05 -12.08 16.54
N GLU A 23 5.37 -11.96 17.84
CA GLU A 23 5.67 -10.65 18.44
C GLU A 23 6.92 -10.01 17.80
N ILE A 24 7.93 -10.80 17.41
CA ILE A 24 9.08 -10.26 16.67
C ILE A 24 8.64 -9.71 15.30
N MET A 25 7.66 -10.34 14.63
CA MET A 25 7.11 -9.83 13.38
C MET A 25 6.31 -8.54 13.54
N THR A 26 5.66 -8.29 14.69
CA THR A 26 4.91 -7.04 14.92
C THR A 26 5.81 -5.82 15.03
N GLU A 27 7.09 -6.01 15.39
CA GLU A 27 8.09 -4.95 15.45
C GLU A 27 8.72 -4.64 14.07
N MET A 28 8.37 -5.38 13.01
CA MET A 28 8.85 -5.12 11.66
C MET A 28 8.06 -4.00 10.99
N ILE A 29 8.77 -3.10 10.29
CA ILE A 29 8.21 -1.83 9.79
C ILE A 29 7.80 -1.93 8.32
N ILE A 30 8.48 -2.77 7.53
CA ILE A 30 8.22 -2.91 6.09
C ILE A 30 7.96 -4.37 5.70
N PRO A 31 7.10 -4.63 4.69
CA PRO A 31 6.76 -6.00 4.27
C PRO A 31 7.97 -6.89 3.94
N GLN A 32 9.03 -6.29 3.40
CA GLN A 32 10.26 -6.98 3.01
C GLN A 32 10.99 -7.61 4.21
N GLN A 33 10.95 -6.97 5.39
CA GLN A 33 11.55 -7.53 6.61
C GLN A 33 10.84 -8.83 7.03
N ILE A 34 9.51 -8.85 6.95
CA ILE A 34 8.74 -10.08 7.22
C ILE A 34 9.06 -11.15 6.19
N GLN A 35 9.13 -10.80 4.91
CA GLN A 35 9.50 -11.76 3.87
C GLN A 35 10.86 -12.38 4.13
N GLN A 36 11.88 -11.55 4.44
CA GLN A 36 13.21 -12.01 4.79
C GLN A 36 13.21 -12.90 6.03
N PHE A 37 12.44 -12.55 7.05
CA PHE A 37 12.32 -13.34 8.27
C PHE A 37 11.65 -14.70 8.00
N LEU A 38 10.56 -14.74 7.22
CA LEU A 38 9.83 -15.96 6.89
C LEU A 38 10.68 -17.01 6.16
N VAL A 39 11.66 -16.57 5.36
CA VAL A 39 12.51 -17.49 4.57
C VAL A 39 13.75 -17.99 5.32
N VAL A 40 13.95 -17.58 6.58
CA VAL A 40 15.09 -18.02 7.40
C VAL A 40 15.09 -19.53 7.60
N CYS A 41 13.94 -20.14 7.91
CA CYS A 41 13.84 -21.60 8.07
C CYS A 41 12.39 -22.12 7.97
N LYS A 42 12.23 -23.44 7.85
CA LYS A 42 10.92 -24.10 7.78
C LYS A 42 10.01 -23.83 8.99
N LYS A 43 10.58 -23.68 10.19
CA LYS A 43 9.81 -23.38 11.41
C LYS A 43 9.19 -21.99 11.32
N ILE A 44 9.99 -20.97 10.99
CA ILE A 44 9.53 -19.58 10.85
C ILE A 44 8.60 -19.44 9.63
N TYR A 45 8.87 -20.16 8.55
CA TYR A 45 7.99 -20.15 7.36
C TYR A 45 6.56 -20.58 7.67
N LYS A 46 6.35 -21.52 8.60
CA LYS A 46 5.01 -21.97 9.03
C LYS A 46 4.21 -20.89 9.75
N LEU A 47 4.84 -19.82 10.23
CA LEU A 47 4.13 -18.71 10.88
C LEU A 47 3.11 -18.04 9.95
N LYS A 48 3.30 -18.13 8.62
CA LYS A 48 2.31 -17.64 7.64
C LYS A 48 0.94 -18.34 7.74
N GLU A 49 0.90 -19.54 8.30
CA GLU A 49 -0.31 -20.35 8.48
C GLU A 49 -1.02 -20.02 9.80
N HIS A 50 -0.36 -19.27 10.70
CA HIS A 50 -0.92 -18.92 11.99
C HIS A 50 -2.03 -17.85 11.83
N PRO A 51 -3.17 -17.96 12.54
CA PRO A 51 -4.30 -17.01 12.39
C PRO A 51 -3.92 -15.54 12.60
N ARG A 52 -2.96 -15.24 13.48
CA ARG A 52 -2.46 -13.87 13.73
C ARG A 52 -1.65 -13.27 12.57
N PHE A 53 -1.12 -14.09 11.66
CA PHE A 53 -0.25 -13.61 10.59
C PHE A 53 -0.95 -12.57 9.70
N GLY A 54 -2.21 -12.82 9.34
CA GLY A 54 -3.00 -11.87 8.54
C GLY A 54 -3.13 -10.50 9.20
N SER A 55 -3.38 -10.46 10.51
CA SER A 55 -3.48 -9.20 11.27
C SER A 55 -2.15 -8.44 11.33
N ILE A 56 -1.02 -9.16 11.48
CA ILE A 56 0.33 -8.56 11.50
C ILE A 56 0.68 -7.95 10.14
N ILE A 57 0.43 -8.68 9.06
CA ILE A 57 0.63 -8.15 7.70
C ILE A 57 -0.24 -6.91 7.50
N GLN A 58 -1.51 -6.96 7.93
CA GLN A 58 -2.43 -5.85 7.80
C GLN A 58 -1.96 -4.60 8.55
N SER A 59 -1.42 -4.74 9.77
CA SER A 59 -0.90 -3.57 10.51
C SER A 59 0.32 -2.93 9.84
N ILE A 60 1.11 -3.69 9.09
CA ILE A 60 2.34 -3.20 8.45
C ILE A 60 2.06 -2.56 7.09
N ILE A 61 1.09 -3.06 6.33
CA ILE A 61 0.66 -2.45 5.05
C ILE A 61 -0.28 -1.26 5.25
N GLN A 62 -0.84 -1.07 6.45
CA GLN A 62 -1.69 0.09 6.76
C GLN A 62 -0.87 1.30 7.22
N ILE A 63 0.22 1.63 6.53
CA ILE A 63 0.77 2.99 6.64
C ILE A 63 -0.30 3.92 6.05
N PRO A 64 -0.91 4.84 6.81
CA PRO A 64 -1.96 5.68 6.28
C PRO A 64 -1.34 6.75 5.39
N PRO A 65 -1.42 6.67 4.04
CA PRO A 65 -1.02 7.78 3.19
C PRO A 65 -1.85 9.02 3.53
N THR A 66 -1.23 10.19 3.46
CA THR A 66 -1.96 11.45 3.44
C THR A 66 -2.23 11.81 1.99
N PHE A 67 -3.51 12.08 1.66
CA PHE A 67 -3.87 12.64 0.37
C PHE A 67 -3.75 14.16 0.44
N ILE A 68 -2.85 14.70 -0.38
CA ILE A 68 -2.73 16.14 -0.59
C ILE A 68 -3.59 16.47 -1.81
N ILE A 69 -4.80 16.94 -1.51
CA ILE A 69 -5.79 17.37 -2.50
C ILE A 69 -5.62 18.87 -2.73
N LYS A 70 -5.47 19.31 -3.99
CA LYS A 70 -5.38 20.74 -4.30
C LYS A 70 -6.72 21.40 -3.96
N LYS A 71 -6.67 22.51 -3.22
CA LYS A 71 -7.84 23.21 -2.64
C LYS A 71 -8.94 23.61 -3.65
N GLU A 72 -8.59 23.64 -4.94
CA GLU A 72 -9.48 24.00 -6.04
C GLU A 72 -10.37 22.84 -6.53
N SER A 73 -10.04 21.59 -6.18
CA SER A 73 -10.86 20.44 -6.55
C SER A 73 -12.07 20.27 -5.62
N GLN A 74 -13.23 19.91 -6.16
CA GLN A 74 -14.46 19.64 -5.38
C GLN A 74 -14.48 18.26 -4.72
N GLU A 75 -13.30 17.75 -4.39
CA GLU A 75 -13.07 16.39 -3.91
C GLU A 75 -13.24 16.30 -2.40
N LYS A 76 -13.67 15.13 -1.93
CA LYS A 76 -13.79 14.86 -0.49
C LYS A 76 -12.90 13.68 -0.13
N GLN A 77 -12.23 13.80 1.01
CA GLN A 77 -11.52 12.70 1.64
C GLN A 77 -12.29 12.23 2.87
N GLN A 78 -12.54 10.93 2.99
CA GLN A 78 -13.06 10.29 4.19
C GLN A 78 -12.18 9.10 4.55
N GLY A 79 -11.18 9.32 5.42
CA GLY A 79 -10.17 8.31 5.72
C GLY A 79 -9.34 7.94 4.49
N MET A 80 -9.27 6.65 4.17
CA MET A 80 -8.59 6.11 2.97
C MET A 80 -9.49 6.09 1.73
N LYS A 81 -10.60 6.82 1.76
CA LYS A 81 -11.52 6.94 0.65
C LYS A 81 -11.38 8.33 0.05
N PHE A 82 -11.08 8.34 -1.23
CA PHE A 82 -11.16 9.51 -2.07
C PHE A 82 -12.47 9.49 -2.83
N ILE A 83 -13.24 10.58 -2.75
CA ILE A 83 -14.54 10.72 -3.40
C ILE A 83 -14.41 11.76 -4.50
N HIS A 84 -14.44 11.29 -5.75
CA HIS A 84 -14.50 12.12 -6.94
C HIS A 84 -15.95 12.56 -7.18
N SER A 85 -16.15 13.88 -7.26
CA SER A 85 -17.47 14.47 -7.47
C SER A 85 -18.07 14.10 -8.83
N ASN A 86 -19.38 14.23 -9.00
CA ASN A 86 -20.10 13.92 -10.24
C ASN A 86 -19.79 14.81 -11.46
N LYS A 87 -18.76 15.65 -11.39
CA LYS A 87 -18.31 16.48 -12.51
C LYS A 87 -17.39 15.67 -13.42
N ASN A 88 -17.57 15.84 -14.73
CA ASN A 88 -16.66 15.28 -15.73
C ASN A 88 -15.37 16.11 -15.80
N ASP A 89 -14.55 16.00 -14.75
CA ASP A 89 -13.32 16.79 -14.58
C ASP A 89 -12.16 15.90 -14.14
N TRP A 90 -10.95 16.33 -14.47
CA TRP A 90 -9.73 15.57 -14.29
C TRP A 90 -9.14 15.94 -12.93
N CYS A 91 -8.83 14.92 -12.12
CA CYS A 91 -8.30 15.10 -10.78
C CYS A 91 -6.93 14.46 -10.63
N THR A 92 -6.07 15.08 -9.82
CA THR A 92 -4.81 14.48 -9.39
C THR A 92 -4.67 14.61 -7.88
N ILE A 93 -4.36 13.49 -7.24
CA ILE A 93 -4.12 13.41 -5.80
C ILE A 93 -2.63 13.12 -5.61
N VAL A 94 -1.98 13.89 -4.75
CA VAL A 94 -0.63 13.57 -4.31
C VAL A 94 -0.72 12.72 -3.05
N ILE A 95 0.06 11.63 -3.02
CA ILE A 95 0.19 10.74 -1.86
C ILE A 95 1.50 11.07 -1.14
N ASP A 96 1.42 11.37 0.16
CA ASP A 96 2.58 11.61 1.02
C ASP A 96 2.60 10.61 2.21
N PRO A 97 3.72 9.89 2.46
CA PRO A 97 4.99 9.93 1.74
C PRO A 97 4.97 9.25 0.35
N ILE A 98 5.94 9.59 -0.50
CA ILE A 98 6.18 8.87 -1.77
C ILE A 98 6.42 7.39 -1.47
N ILE A 99 5.61 6.53 -2.09
CA ILE A 99 5.69 5.08 -1.89
C ILE A 99 6.81 4.51 -2.75
N LYS A 100 7.96 4.24 -2.14
CA LYS A 100 9.11 3.59 -2.78
C LYS A 100 9.11 2.08 -2.60
N GLU A 101 8.83 1.61 -1.38
CA GLU A 101 8.94 0.21 -0.98
C GLU A 101 7.85 -0.15 0.04
N SER A 102 6.58 -0.04 -0.35
CA SER A 102 5.45 -0.43 0.50
C SER A 102 4.22 -0.77 -0.33
N ILE A 103 3.18 -1.29 0.32
CA ILE A 103 1.86 -1.53 -0.25
C ILE A 103 0.91 -0.57 0.43
N VAL A 104 0.21 0.24 -0.35
CA VAL A 104 -0.81 1.16 0.14
C VAL A 104 -2.15 0.76 -0.43
N ARG A 105 -3.18 0.73 0.42
CA ARG A 105 -4.56 0.50 0.02
C ARG A 105 -5.39 1.76 0.26
N PHE A 106 -6.06 2.21 -0.78
CA PHE A 106 -7.06 3.26 -0.73
C PHE A 106 -8.21 2.94 -1.68
N GLU A 107 -9.32 3.66 -1.52
CA GLU A 107 -10.51 3.49 -2.33
C GLU A 107 -10.79 4.79 -3.09
N ILE A 108 -11.08 4.68 -4.38
CA ILE A 108 -11.58 5.77 -5.21
C ILE A 108 -13.06 5.51 -5.44
N ILE A 109 -13.90 6.45 -5.01
CA ILE A 109 -15.35 6.42 -5.17
C ILE A 109 -15.73 7.51 -6.17
N PHE A 110 -16.43 7.13 -7.24
CA PHE A 110 -17.00 8.08 -8.19
C PHE A 110 -18.48 8.31 -7.86
N GLU A 111 -18.86 9.54 -7.50
CA GLU A 111 -20.29 9.89 -7.33
C GLU A 111 -20.97 9.91 -8.71
N SER A 112 -21.77 8.88 -9.01
CA SER A 112 -22.35 8.68 -10.35
C SER A 112 -23.56 9.58 -10.63
N ASN A 113 -23.50 10.30 -11.77
CA ASN A 113 -24.67 10.81 -12.50
C ASN A 113 -24.78 10.24 -13.93
N GLY A 114 -24.19 9.07 -14.22
CA GLY A 114 -24.24 8.45 -15.56
C GLY A 114 -23.03 8.70 -16.47
N ILE A 115 -21.89 9.10 -15.91
CA ILE A 115 -20.59 9.17 -16.62
C ILE A 115 -20.20 7.76 -17.08
N GLN A 116 -20.05 7.57 -18.39
CA GLN A 116 -19.92 6.24 -19.01
C GLN A 116 -18.49 5.67 -18.93
N ASN A 117 -17.48 6.54 -18.80
CA ASN A 117 -16.07 6.17 -18.85
C ASN A 117 -15.35 6.69 -17.60
N GLN A 118 -14.78 5.79 -16.82
CA GLN A 118 -13.97 6.13 -15.65
C GLN A 118 -12.52 5.75 -15.94
N ASN A 119 -11.64 6.74 -15.81
CA ASN A 119 -10.21 6.57 -15.99
C ASN A 119 -9.51 6.92 -14.68
N TYR A 120 -8.59 6.08 -14.25
CA TYR A 120 -7.70 6.37 -13.14
C TYR A 120 -6.34 5.75 -13.45
N GLY A 121 -5.31 6.28 -12.81
CA GLY A 121 -3.95 5.81 -13.05
C GLY A 121 -3.00 6.26 -11.96
N ILE A 122 -1.81 5.71 -12.01
CA ILE A 122 -0.70 6.10 -11.13
C ILE A 122 0.36 6.76 -12.00
N ALA A 123 0.89 7.87 -11.49
CA ALA A 123 2.01 8.59 -12.09
C ALA A 123 3.27 8.37 -11.27
N ASP A 124 4.43 8.40 -11.95
CA ASP A 124 5.71 8.55 -11.29
C ASP A 124 5.74 9.84 -10.45
N ALA A 125 6.46 9.81 -9.32
CA ALA A 125 6.53 10.95 -8.40
C ALA A 125 7.20 12.20 -9.02
N SER A 126 7.91 12.06 -10.16
CA SER A 126 8.46 13.19 -10.92
C SER A 126 7.42 13.94 -11.77
N CYS A 127 6.20 13.43 -11.91
CA CYS A 127 5.16 14.08 -12.70
C CYS A 127 4.51 15.23 -11.93
N SER A 128 4.38 16.37 -12.59
CA SER A 128 3.49 17.46 -12.19
C SER A 128 2.19 17.38 -12.99
N PHE A 129 1.09 17.85 -12.41
CA PHE A 129 -0.20 17.98 -13.08
C PHE A 129 -0.83 19.33 -12.71
N ALA A 130 -1.19 20.14 -13.69
CA ALA A 130 -2.09 21.27 -13.49
C ALA A 130 -3.53 20.77 -13.25
N VAL A 131 -4.35 21.63 -12.64
CA VAL A 131 -5.76 21.30 -12.37
C VAL A 131 -6.51 21.18 -13.71
N GLY A 132 -7.32 20.13 -13.86
CA GLY A 132 -8.11 19.88 -15.08
C GLY A 132 -7.31 19.31 -16.26
N ASN A 133 -5.98 19.21 -16.13
CA ASN A 133 -5.13 18.59 -17.13
C ASN A 133 -4.85 17.13 -16.77
N GLY A 134 -4.38 16.37 -17.76
CA GLY A 134 -3.91 15.01 -17.49
C GLY A 134 -2.72 14.60 -18.30
N PRO A 135 -2.38 13.30 -18.24
CA PRO A 135 -1.03 12.88 -18.55
C PRO A 135 -0.57 13.24 -19.97
N GLN A 136 -1.45 13.14 -20.96
CA GLN A 136 -1.15 13.43 -22.37
C GLN A 136 -0.87 14.92 -22.60
N GLU A 137 -1.55 15.79 -21.87
CA GLU A 137 -1.48 17.23 -22.08
C GLU A 137 -0.18 17.82 -21.50
N GLU A 138 0.46 17.11 -20.56
CA GLU A 138 1.70 17.53 -19.90
C GLU A 138 2.90 16.64 -20.27
N GLY A 139 2.76 15.76 -21.27
CA GLY A 139 3.86 14.90 -21.73
C GLY A 139 4.27 13.81 -20.73
N ASN A 140 3.37 13.41 -19.84
CA ASN A 140 3.59 12.39 -18.80
C ASN A 140 3.12 10.98 -19.22
N ASP A 141 2.85 10.75 -20.50
CA ASP A 141 2.29 9.48 -20.99
C ASP A 141 3.16 8.26 -20.69
N GLU A 142 4.48 8.41 -20.84
CA GLU A 142 5.45 7.34 -20.57
C GLU A 142 5.70 7.14 -19.08
N LYS A 143 5.19 8.03 -18.23
CA LYS A 143 5.36 8.02 -16.77
C LYS A 143 4.06 7.72 -16.02
N THR A 144 3.02 7.31 -16.73
CA THR A 144 1.73 6.98 -16.13
C THR A 144 1.25 5.60 -16.55
N VAL A 145 0.71 4.86 -15.59
CA VAL A 145 -0.03 3.62 -15.84
C VAL A 145 -1.51 3.94 -15.66
N ARG A 146 -2.28 3.89 -16.75
CA ARG A 146 -3.70 4.24 -16.78
C ARG A 146 -4.55 2.98 -16.98
N TYR A 147 -5.65 2.91 -16.25
CA TYR A 147 -6.68 1.89 -16.40
C TYR A 147 -7.98 2.55 -16.85
N TRP A 148 -8.64 1.90 -17.81
CA TRP A 148 -9.91 2.35 -18.36
C TRP A 148 -11.00 1.35 -17.96
N GLY A 149 -11.96 1.82 -17.16
CA GLY A 149 -13.14 1.05 -16.80
C GLY A 149 -14.39 1.55 -17.52
N TYR A 150 -15.18 0.60 -18.04
CA TYR A 150 -16.58 0.83 -18.43
C TYR A 150 -17.44 0.30 -17.28
N ARG A 151 -18.19 1.19 -16.61
CA ARG A 151 -19.18 0.95 -15.51
C ARG A 151 -18.88 -0.14 -14.47
N ASP A 152 -19.03 0.21 -13.19
CA ASP A 152 -19.19 -0.69 -12.04
C ASP A 152 -18.07 -1.72 -11.79
N GLY A 153 -16.88 -1.49 -12.38
CA GLY A 153 -15.72 -2.34 -12.18
C GLY A 153 -14.97 -2.01 -10.90
N PHE A 154 -15.02 -2.90 -9.91
CA PHE A 154 -14.00 -2.95 -8.87
C PHE A 154 -12.67 -3.37 -9.50
N VAL A 155 -11.68 -2.48 -9.48
CA VAL A 155 -10.31 -2.85 -9.84
C VAL A 155 -9.45 -2.75 -8.60
N SER A 156 -9.07 -3.92 -8.09
CA SER A 156 -8.10 -4.05 -7.01
C SER A 156 -6.71 -3.91 -7.62
N LEU A 157 -6.03 -2.83 -7.31
CA LEU A 157 -4.69 -2.56 -7.80
C LEU A 157 -3.65 -3.14 -6.82
N HIS A 158 -3.00 -4.24 -7.21
CA HIS A 158 -1.76 -4.69 -6.59
C HIS A 158 -0.59 -4.18 -7.44
N ALA A 159 -0.14 -2.95 -7.20
CA ALA A 159 1.09 -2.45 -7.81
C ALA A 159 2.29 -2.92 -6.99
N ASN A 160 2.98 -3.96 -7.47
CA ASN A 160 4.35 -4.26 -7.01
C ASN A 160 5.28 -3.28 -7.74
N ILE A 161 5.72 -2.22 -7.06
CA ILE A 161 6.84 -1.41 -7.54
C ILE A 161 8.12 -2.18 -7.22
N SER A 162 8.42 -3.22 -7.98
CA SER A 162 9.74 -3.83 -7.98
C SER A 162 10.59 -3.11 -9.02
N ARG A 163 11.63 -2.38 -8.56
CA ARG A 163 12.71 -1.99 -9.46
C ARG A 163 13.33 -3.27 -10.03
N ASN A 164 13.34 -3.39 -11.35
CA ASN A 164 14.31 -4.24 -12.02
C ASN A 164 15.69 -3.66 -11.69
N LEU A 165 16.51 -4.41 -10.96
CA LEU A 165 17.95 -4.23 -10.89
C LEU A 165 18.58 -4.73 -12.20
#